data_AF-A0AAN5D631-F1
#
_entry.id   AF-A0AAN5D631-F1
#
_cell.length_a   1.000
_cell.length_b   1.000
_cell.length_c   1.000
_cell.angle_alpha   90.00
_cell.angle_beta   90.00
_cell.angle_gamma   90.00
#
_symmetry.space_group_name_H-M   'P 1'
#
loop_
_entity.id
_entity.type
_entity.pdbx_description
1 polymer ?
#
loop_
_entity_poly.entity_id
_entity_poly.type
_entity_poly.pdbx_seq_one_letter_code
_entity_poly.pdbx_strand_id
1 'polypeptide(L)'
;PRIENELKETPRAQHFTPYPEDDDEKEKDNTDKNESGGSEFGPPRAPLLVFNQTINGAIARLKEKQENSLTALLNKSKAGGITAKPVQIRRCVVCNHERNLTEMIRFTSNHHKRAIWVDAVRATADARQSLMDELTVSTIGPLLCTSHFRPSDFFDGSLLRPDAVPFYP
;
A
#
# COMPACT_ATOMS: atom_id res chain seq x y z
N PRO A 1 49.98 34.69 13.66
CA PRO A 1 49.53 33.84 14.81
C PRO A 1 48.32 33.00 14.37
N ARG A 2 48.51 31.83 13.73
CA ARG A 2 48.87 30.52 14.31
C ARG A 2 47.93 30.08 15.42
N ILE A 3 46.93 29.26 15.07
CA ILE A 3 46.53 28.08 15.84
C ILE A 3 46.23 26.97 14.82
N GLU A 4 47.18 26.05 14.70
CA GLU A 4 47.00 24.68 14.21
C GLU A 4 46.58 23.81 15.40
N ASN A 5 45.79 22.77 15.14
CA ASN A 5 45.73 21.47 15.84
C ASN A 5 44.47 20.75 15.31
N GLU A 6 44.56 19.91 14.28
CA GLU A 6 44.92 18.47 14.36
C GLU A 6 44.23 17.73 15.50
N LEU A 7 43.35 16.77 15.18
CA LEU A 7 43.45 15.39 15.68
C LEU A 7 42.48 14.42 14.97
N LYS A 8 43.09 13.51 14.18
CA LYS A 8 42.92 12.04 14.13
C LYS A 8 41.65 11.41 13.53
N GLU A 9 41.92 10.80 12.37
CA GLU A 9 41.30 9.59 11.84
C GLU A 9 41.30 8.41 12.83
N THR A 10 40.26 7.55 12.82
CA THR A 10 40.32 6.16 12.29
C THR A 10 39.00 5.39 12.51
N PRO A 11 38.72 4.35 11.69
CA PRO A 11 37.42 3.72 11.55
C PRO A 11 37.25 2.50 12.47
N ARG A 12 36.00 2.11 12.78
CA ARG A 12 35.74 0.80 13.39
C ARG A 12 34.50 0.15 12.78
N ALA A 13 34.78 -0.75 11.85
CA ALA A 13 33.88 -1.81 11.45
C ALA A 13 33.61 -2.73 12.65
N GLN A 14 32.36 -3.15 12.84
CA GLN A 14 32.03 -4.38 13.55
C GLN A 14 30.98 -5.15 12.73
N HIS A 15 31.50 -6.14 12.00
CA HIS A 15 30.83 -7.41 11.71
C HIS A 15 30.34 -8.07 13.00
N PHE A 16 29.37 -9.00 12.87
CA PHE A 16 28.90 -10.09 13.77
C PHE A 16 27.36 -10.05 13.78
N THR A 17 26.54 -11.04 13.40
CA THR A 17 26.64 -12.43 12.89
C THR A 17 25.24 -12.82 12.35
N PRO A 18 25.11 -13.81 11.45
CA PRO A 18 23.83 -14.34 10.96
C PRO A 18 23.39 -15.66 11.64
N TYR A 19 22.08 -15.98 11.54
CA TYR A 19 21.35 -17.27 11.80
C TYR A 19 21.03 -17.66 13.26
N PRO A 20 20.00 -18.52 13.56
CA PRO A 20 19.35 -19.59 12.76
C PRO A 20 17.80 -19.38 12.56
N GLU A 21 17.05 -19.90 11.57
CA GLU A 21 16.83 -21.26 11.02
C GLU A 21 16.54 -22.34 12.05
N ASP A 22 15.27 -22.49 12.44
CA ASP A 22 14.75 -23.74 12.98
C ASP A 22 13.37 -24.05 12.37
N ASP A 23 13.33 -25.25 11.83
CA ASP A 23 12.21 -26.02 11.32
C ASP A 23 11.09 -26.18 12.35
N ASP A 24 9.85 -26.38 11.88
CA ASP A 24 9.09 -27.55 12.33
C ASP A 24 7.86 -27.78 11.45
N GLU A 25 7.94 -28.91 10.77
CA GLU A 25 6.89 -29.58 10.03
C GLU A 25 5.71 -29.92 10.94
N LYS A 26 4.48 -29.80 10.43
CA LYS A 26 3.37 -30.60 10.95
C LYS A 26 2.39 -31.02 9.88
N GLU A 27 2.80 -32.09 9.22
CA GLU A 27 1.96 -33.11 8.60
C GLU A 27 0.85 -33.57 9.56
N LYS A 28 -0.40 -33.62 9.05
CA LYS A 28 -1.43 -34.54 9.54
C LYS A 28 -2.28 -35.02 8.37
N ASP A 29 -1.83 -36.15 7.83
CA ASP A 29 -2.68 -37.20 7.26
C ASP A 29 -3.77 -37.61 8.27
N ASN A 30 -4.94 -37.94 7.76
CA ASN A 30 -5.88 -38.88 8.37
C ASN A 30 -6.83 -39.35 7.27
N THR A 31 -6.32 -40.33 6.54
CA THR A 31 -7.12 -41.33 5.82
C THR A 31 -7.94 -42.13 6.82
N ASP A 32 -9.27 -42.14 6.65
CA ASP A 32 -10.10 -43.19 7.22
C ASP A 32 -10.89 -43.89 6.12
N LYS A 33 -10.60 -45.20 6.04
CA LYS A 33 -11.26 -46.21 5.23
C LYS A 33 -12.56 -46.61 5.91
N ASN A 34 -13.58 -46.89 5.11
CA ASN A 34 -14.53 -47.93 5.46
C ASN A 34 -15.06 -48.62 4.19
N GLU A 35 -14.61 -49.86 4.05
CA GLU A 35 -15.12 -50.88 3.16
C GLU A 35 -16.52 -51.34 3.60
N SER A 36 -17.28 -51.87 2.64
CA SER A 36 -18.22 -53.02 2.70
C SER A 36 -19.18 -52.82 1.52
N GLY A 37 -19.24 -53.64 0.47
CA GLY A 37 -19.32 -55.11 0.47
C GLY A 37 -20.75 -55.48 0.06
N GLY A 38 -20.95 -56.21 -1.04
CA GLY A 38 -22.24 -56.87 -1.32
C GLY A 38 -22.69 -56.96 -2.78
N SER A 39 -22.39 -58.11 -3.38
CA SER A 39 -23.25 -59.00 -4.16
C SER A 39 -23.90 -58.58 -5.49
N GLU A 40 -23.74 -59.53 -6.44
CA GLU A 40 -24.47 -59.81 -7.68
C GLU A 40 -25.91 -59.28 -7.76
N PHE A 41 -26.28 -58.74 -8.93
CA PHE A 41 -27.33 -59.22 -9.84
C PHE A 41 -27.49 -58.17 -10.95
N GLY A 42 -27.25 -58.56 -12.21
CA GLY A 42 -27.32 -57.65 -13.35
C GLY A 42 -28.76 -57.15 -13.62
N PRO A 43 -28.97 -55.87 -13.99
CA PRO A 43 -30.28 -55.42 -14.43
C PRO A 43 -30.43 -55.57 -15.95
N PRO A 44 -31.66 -55.75 -16.44
CA PRO A 44 -31.94 -55.84 -17.87
C PRO A 44 -31.75 -54.47 -18.54
N ARG A 45 -31.34 -54.49 -19.81
CA ARG A 45 -31.22 -53.31 -20.68
C ARG A 45 -32.53 -52.50 -20.68
N ALA A 46 -32.49 -51.31 -20.07
CA ALA A 46 -33.53 -50.30 -20.23
C ALA A 46 -33.13 -49.28 -21.33
N PRO A 47 -34.09 -48.67 -22.05
CA PRO A 47 -33.83 -47.83 -23.22
C PRO A 47 -33.20 -46.48 -22.84
N LEU A 48 -32.23 -46.01 -23.64
CA LEU A 48 -31.43 -44.78 -23.51
C LEU A 48 -32.20 -43.44 -23.61
N LEU A 49 -33.48 -43.39 -23.26
CA LEU A 49 -34.29 -42.16 -23.32
C LEU A 49 -34.57 -41.52 -21.96
N VAL A 50 -34.37 -42.23 -20.84
CA VAL A 50 -34.69 -41.71 -19.50
C VAL A 50 -33.49 -40.99 -18.84
N PHE A 51 -32.25 -41.25 -19.28
CA PHE A 51 -31.05 -40.66 -18.67
C PHE A 51 -30.83 -39.17 -19.03
N ASN A 52 -31.29 -38.73 -20.20
CA ASN A 52 -31.06 -37.34 -20.65
C ASN A 52 -31.97 -36.32 -19.95
N GLN A 53 -33.14 -36.72 -19.42
CA GLN A 53 -34.01 -35.78 -18.68
C GLN A 53 -33.47 -35.50 -17.28
N THR A 54 -32.87 -36.49 -16.62
CA THR A 54 -32.32 -36.38 -15.26
C THR A 54 -31.05 -35.52 -15.22
N ILE A 55 -30.17 -35.65 -16.23
CA ILE A 55 -28.95 -34.83 -16.31
C ILE A 55 -29.29 -33.37 -16.59
N ASN A 56 -30.19 -33.10 -17.52
CA ASN A 56 -30.61 -31.72 -17.84
C ASN A 56 -31.31 -31.04 -16.64
N GLY A 57 -32.12 -31.78 -15.87
CA GLY A 57 -32.72 -31.28 -14.63
C GLY A 57 -31.70 -30.98 -13.51
N ALA A 58 -30.66 -31.81 -13.39
CA ALA A 58 -29.58 -31.58 -12.43
C ALA A 58 -28.72 -30.36 -12.80
N ILE A 59 -28.43 -30.16 -14.09
CA ILE A 59 -27.70 -28.99 -14.60
C ILE A 59 -28.51 -27.70 -14.35
N ALA A 60 -29.83 -27.72 -14.54
CA ALA A 60 -30.68 -26.57 -14.27
C ALA A 60 -30.66 -26.16 -12.79
N ARG A 61 -30.74 -27.12 -11.85
CA ARG A 61 -30.68 -26.87 -10.40
C ARG A 61 -29.31 -26.36 -9.94
N LEU A 62 -28.23 -26.78 -10.60
CA LEU A 62 -26.88 -26.28 -10.31
C LEU A 62 -26.68 -24.84 -10.80
N LYS A 63 -27.23 -24.48 -11.96
CA LYS A 63 -27.19 -23.10 -12.47
C LYS A 63 -27.96 -22.14 -11.57
N GLU A 64 -29.19 -22.50 -11.19
CA GLU A 64 -30.00 -21.69 -10.27
C GLU A 64 -29.33 -21.51 -8.90
N LYS A 65 -28.66 -22.56 -8.39
CA LYS A 65 -27.91 -22.48 -7.12
C LYS A 65 -26.68 -21.58 -7.21
N GLN A 66 -25.99 -21.52 -8.36
CA GLN A 66 -24.90 -20.58 -8.58
C GLN A 66 -25.38 -19.13 -8.72
N GLU A 67 -26.47 -18.90 -9.46
CA GLU A 67 -27.01 -17.55 -9.69
C GLU A 67 -27.55 -16.94 -8.38
N ASN A 68 -28.19 -17.74 -7.53
CA ASN A 68 -28.63 -17.33 -6.19
C ASN A 68 -27.45 -17.07 -5.24
N SER A 69 -26.33 -17.79 -5.38
CA SER A 69 -25.11 -17.53 -4.60
C SER A 69 -24.38 -16.26 -5.05
N LEU A 70 -24.36 -15.96 -6.35
CA LEU A 70 -23.75 -14.75 -6.90
C LEU A 70 -24.52 -13.49 -6.50
N THR A 71 -25.85 -13.53 -6.56
CA THR A 71 -26.71 -12.42 -6.10
C THR A 71 -26.65 -12.23 -4.58
N ALA A 72 -26.52 -13.30 -3.79
CA ALA A 72 -26.31 -13.20 -2.34
C ALA A 72 -24.96 -12.54 -1.98
N LEU A 73 -23.88 -12.82 -2.72
CA LEU A 73 -22.58 -12.16 -2.52
C LEU A 73 -22.61 -10.68 -2.92
N LEU A 74 -23.23 -10.34 -4.07
CA LEU A 74 -23.39 -8.95 -4.54
C LEU A 74 -24.20 -8.08 -3.57
N ASN A 75 -25.23 -8.63 -2.94
CA ASN A 75 -26.04 -7.90 -1.95
C ASN A 75 -25.32 -7.75 -0.61
N LYS A 76 -24.38 -8.64 -0.27
CA LYS A 76 -23.59 -8.59 0.97
C LYS A 76 -22.49 -7.51 0.93
N SER A 77 -21.97 -7.18 -0.25
CA SER A 77 -21.04 -6.06 -0.45
C SER A 77 -21.70 -4.68 -0.36
N LYS A 78 -23.03 -4.59 -0.41
CA LYS A 78 -23.78 -3.32 -0.31
C LYS A 78 -24.01 -2.85 1.13
N ALA A 79 -23.86 -3.74 2.12
CA ALA A 79 -24.03 -3.44 3.54
C ALA A 79 -22.72 -3.12 4.27
N GLY A 80 -21.57 -3.43 3.66
CA GLY A 80 -20.24 -3.06 4.16
C GLY A 80 -19.76 -1.78 3.50
N GLY A 81 -20.36 -0.64 3.85
CA GLY A 81 -19.90 0.66 3.42
C GLY A 81 -18.51 0.97 3.99
N ILE A 82 -17.46 0.41 3.39
CA ILE A 82 -16.16 1.07 3.36
C ILE A 82 -16.40 2.38 2.61
N THR A 83 -16.76 3.42 3.37
CA THR A 83 -16.72 4.80 2.89
C THR A 83 -15.24 5.13 2.66
N ALA A 84 -14.71 4.65 1.54
CA ALA A 84 -13.39 5.03 1.07
C ALA A 84 -13.41 6.55 1.00
N LYS A 85 -12.74 7.22 1.94
CA LYS A 85 -12.57 8.67 1.90
C LYS A 85 -12.05 8.99 0.50
N PRO A 86 -12.63 9.99 -0.18
CA PRO A 86 -12.18 10.34 -1.52
C PRO A 86 -10.68 10.59 -1.47
N VAL A 87 -9.92 9.82 -2.25
CA VAL A 87 -8.46 9.93 -2.34
C VAL A 87 -8.16 11.30 -2.93
N GLN A 88 -7.68 12.22 -2.09
CA GLN A 88 -7.30 13.55 -2.55
C GLN A 88 -5.89 13.47 -3.13
N ILE A 89 -5.79 13.44 -4.45
CA ILE A 89 -4.51 13.46 -5.18
C ILE A 89 -4.09 14.92 -5.39
N ARG A 90 -2.81 15.21 -5.14
CA ARG A 90 -2.22 16.53 -5.32
C ARG A 90 -0.85 16.42 -6.00
N ARG A 91 -0.44 17.48 -6.68
CA ARG A 91 0.84 17.55 -7.40
C ARG A 91 1.92 18.20 -6.52
N CYS A 92 3.09 17.59 -6.50
CA CYS A 92 4.26 18.16 -5.83
C CYS A 92 4.89 19.30 -6.63
N VAL A 93 5.20 20.41 -5.96
CA VAL A 93 5.81 21.58 -6.60
C VAL A 93 7.28 21.35 -7.03
N VAL A 94 7.93 20.34 -6.46
CA VAL A 94 9.34 20.02 -6.74
C VAL A 94 9.45 19.03 -7.89
N CYS A 95 8.92 17.82 -7.70
CA CYS A 95 9.06 16.73 -8.68
C CYS A 95 7.89 16.63 -9.67
N ASN A 96 6.85 17.45 -9.56
CA ASN A 96 5.63 17.40 -10.39
C ASN A 96 4.86 16.06 -10.39
N HIS A 97 5.22 15.13 -9.51
CA HIS A 97 4.49 13.87 -9.35
C HIS A 97 3.21 14.09 -8.56
N GLU A 98 2.19 13.32 -8.92
CA GLU A 98 0.91 13.28 -8.23
C GLU A 98 0.96 12.22 -7.13
N ARG A 99 0.61 12.63 -5.90
CA ARG A 99 0.63 11.79 -4.71
C ARG A 99 -0.64 11.97 -3.90
N ASN A 100 -0.92 11.00 -3.02
CA ASN A 100 -1.99 11.14 -2.05
C ASN A 100 -1.64 12.29 -1.08
N LEU A 101 -2.63 13.10 -0.71
CA LEU A 101 -2.47 14.19 0.26
C LEU A 101 -1.83 13.73 1.58
N THR A 102 -2.02 12.46 1.99
CA THR A 102 -1.36 11.90 3.19
C THR A 102 0.16 11.78 3.06
N GLU A 103 0.68 11.73 1.84
CA GLU A 103 2.11 11.69 1.52
C GLU A 103 2.65 13.08 1.16
N MET A 104 1.86 14.13 1.42
CA MET A 104 2.21 15.49 1.06
C MET A 104 2.30 16.41 2.27
N ILE A 105 3.34 17.23 2.28
CA ILE A 105 3.69 18.18 3.31
C ILE A 105 3.41 19.59 2.79
N ARG A 106 2.69 20.37 3.60
CA ARG A 106 2.47 21.80 3.36
C ARG A 106 3.73 22.58 3.68
N PHE A 107 3.94 23.67 2.97
CA PHE A 107 4.93 24.65 3.38
C PHE A 107 4.59 25.18 4.77
N THR A 108 5.65 25.45 5.52
CA THR A 108 5.56 26.05 6.86
C THR A 108 4.86 27.41 6.83
N SER A 109 4.03 27.65 7.85
CA SER A 109 3.39 28.95 8.10
C SER A 109 4.39 30.02 8.56
N ASN A 110 5.52 29.62 9.15
CA ASN A 110 6.57 30.54 9.59
C ASN A 110 7.31 31.15 8.38
N HIS A 111 7.25 32.47 8.24
CA HIS A 111 7.84 33.20 7.10
C HIS A 111 9.33 32.95 6.90
N HIS A 112 10.12 32.93 7.98
CA HIS A 112 11.57 32.73 7.89
C HIS A 112 11.90 31.32 7.42
N LYS A 113 11.29 30.29 8.04
CA LYS A 113 11.49 28.90 7.63
C LYS A 113 10.96 28.64 6.22
N ARG A 114 9.89 29.34 5.81
CA ARG A 114 9.33 29.25 4.46
C ARG A 114 10.35 29.72 3.41
N ALA A 115 11.05 30.83 3.67
CA ALA A 115 12.11 31.30 2.79
C ALA A 115 13.23 30.26 2.62
N ILE A 116 13.69 29.67 3.72
CA ILE A 116 14.69 28.59 3.70
C ILE A 116 14.21 27.41 2.85
N TRP A 117 12.96 26.99 2.99
CA TRP A 117 12.40 25.91 2.20
C TRP A 117 12.33 26.26 0.71
N VAL A 118 11.88 27.46 0.37
CA VAL A 118 11.81 27.95 -1.01
C VAL A 118 13.20 27.99 -1.64
N ASP A 119 14.19 28.52 -0.92
CA ASP A 119 15.59 28.54 -1.36
C ASP A 119 16.14 27.12 -1.59
N ALA A 120 15.76 26.17 -0.73
CA ALA A 120 16.19 24.78 -0.86
C ALA A 120 15.57 24.06 -2.08
N VAL A 121 14.37 24.45 -2.52
CA VAL A 121 13.65 23.78 -3.60
C VAL A 121 13.67 24.50 -4.96
N ARG A 122 14.20 25.72 -5.01
CA ARG A 122 14.30 26.53 -6.24
C ARG A 122 15.65 27.25 -6.27
N ALA A 123 16.43 26.96 -7.32
CA ALA A 123 17.74 27.57 -7.50
C ALA A 123 17.71 29.01 -8.05
N THR A 124 16.71 29.35 -8.88
CA THR A 124 16.64 30.65 -9.57
C THR A 124 15.84 31.68 -8.78
N ALA A 125 16.21 32.97 -8.88
CA ALA A 125 15.49 34.05 -8.20
C ALA A 125 14.02 34.14 -8.65
N ASP A 126 13.76 34.06 -9.95
CA ASP A 126 12.41 34.18 -10.50
C ASP A 126 11.50 33.04 -10.02
N ALA A 127 12.00 31.80 -10.00
CA ALA A 127 11.22 30.66 -9.53
C ALA A 127 10.96 30.69 -8.01
N ARG A 128 11.89 31.27 -7.23
CA ARG A 128 11.68 31.51 -5.80
C ARG A 128 10.59 32.55 -5.56
N GLN A 129 10.61 33.65 -6.31
CA GLN A 129 9.59 34.69 -6.20
C GLN A 129 8.22 34.15 -6.59
N SER A 130 8.11 33.47 -7.73
CA SER A 130 6.87 32.84 -8.19
C SER A 130 6.30 31.88 -7.14
N LEU A 131 7.15 31.05 -6.51
CA LEU A 131 6.71 30.10 -5.48
C LEU A 131 6.24 30.81 -4.20
N MET A 132 6.92 31.89 -3.81
CA MET A 132 6.50 32.72 -2.68
C MET A 132 5.15 33.37 -2.93
N ASP A 133 4.93 33.90 -4.13
CA ASP A 133 3.66 34.51 -4.52
C ASP A 133 2.52 33.49 -4.45
N GLU A 134 2.72 32.29 -5.02
CA GLU A 134 1.76 31.18 -4.94
C GLU A 134 1.41 30.79 -3.49
N LEU A 135 2.40 30.82 -2.59
CA LEU A 135 2.23 30.52 -1.16
C LEU A 135 1.42 31.58 -0.41
N THR A 136 1.31 32.80 -0.93
CA THR A 136 0.52 33.88 -0.32
C THR A 136 -0.93 33.91 -0.80
N VAL A 137 -1.17 33.53 -2.06
CA VAL A 137 -2.50 33.63 -2.69
C VAL A 137 -3.37 32.40 -2.41
N SER A 138 -2.78 31.21 -2.30
CA SER A 138 -3.53 29.96 -2.22
C SER A 138 -3.85 29.53 -0.79
N THR A 139 -5.14 29.25 -0.51
CA THR A 139 -5.61 28.76 0.80
C THR A 139 -5.00 27.41 1.19
N ILE A 140 -4.73 26.53 0.21
CA ILE A 140 -4.10 25.23 0.46
C ILE A 140 -2.58 25.33 0.30
N GLY A 141 -2.12 26.20 -0.60
CA GLY A 141 -0.72 26.39 -0.92
C GLY A 141 -0.12 25.26 -1.77
N PRO A 142 1.04 25.50 -2.39
CA PRO A 142 1.91 24.46 -2.93
C PRO A 142 2.25 23.36 -1.90
N LEU A 143 2.47 22.13 -2.38
CA LEU A 143 2.74 20.96 -1.55
C LEU A 143 4.03 20.23 -1.97
N LEU A 144 4.67 19.57 -1.01
CA LEU A 144 5.90 18.80 -1.16
C LEU A 144 5.62 17.32 -0.87
N CYS A 145 6.18 16.37 -1.62
CA CYS A 145 6.12 14.96 -1.21
C CYS A 145 6.99 14.73 0.04
N THR A 146 6.59 13.79 0.90
CA THR A 146 7.42 13.32 2.02
C THR A 146 8.80 12.82 1.59
N SER A 147 8.93 12.34 0.35
CA SER A 147 10.20 11.89 -0.25
C SER A 147 11.26 12.98 -0.38
N HIS A 148 10.89 14.27 -0.27
CA HIS A 148 11.84 15.39 -0.25
C HIS A 148 12.43 15.66 1.13
N PHE A 149 12.07 14.86 2.13
CA PHE A 149 12.61 14.93 3.49
C PHE A 149 13.29 13.62 3.83
N ARG A 150 14.28 13.67 4.73
CA ARG A 150 14.92 12.45 5.21
C ARG A 150 13.99 11.75 6.20
N PRO A 151 14.02 10.42 6.32
CA PRO A 151 13.25 9.72 7.36
C PRO A 151 13.54 10.23 8.78
N SER A 152 14.79 10.66 9.05
CA SER A 152 15.22 11.26 10.31
C SER A 152 14.57 12.61 10.63
N ASP A 153 13.96 13.26 9.63
CA ASP A 153 13.31 14.56 9.76
C ASP A 153 11.90 14.44 10.34
N PHE A 154 11.41 13.21 10.60
CA PHE A 154 10.10 12.95 11.17
C PHE A 154 10.21 12.37 12.57
N PHE A 155 9.43 12.89 13.51
CA PHE A 155 9.11 12.22 14.77
C PHE A 155 8.11 11.10 14.49
N ASP A 156 8.45 9.88 14.90
CA ASP A 156 7.62 8.68 14.79
C ASP A 156 6.99 8.47 13.39
N GLY A 157 7.70 8.91 12.34
CA GLY A 157 7.28 8.77 10.94
C GLY A 157 6.10 9.63 10.48
N SER A 158 5.57 10.54 11.31
CA SER A 158 4.35 11.29 10.98
C SER A 158 4.47 12.81 11.14
N LEU A 159 5.25 13.29 12.12
CA LEU A 159 5.36 14.72 12.39
C LEU A 159 6.72 15.26 11.96
N LEU A 160 6.73 16.23 11.05
CA LEU A 160 7.97 16.83 10.57
C LEU A 160 8.63 17.70 11.66
N ARG A 161 9.94 17.52 11.85
CA ARG A 161 10.72 18.26 12.82
C ARG A 161 10.83 19.76 12.49
N PRO A 162 11.01 20.63 13.50
CA PRO A 162 11.16 22.08 13.29
C PRO A 162 12.42 22.47 12.48
N ASP A 163 13.47 21.67 12.53
CA ASP A 163 14.75 21.86 11.82
C ASP A 163 14.77 21.23 10.43
N ALA A 164 13.75 20.45 10.05
CA ALA A 164 13.69 19.80 8.76
C ALA A 164 13.65 20.80 7.59
N VAL A 165 14.46 20.52 6.57
CA VAL A 165 14.56 21.28 5.32
C VAL A 165 14.42 20.29 4.15
N PRO A 166 13.53 20.56 3.17
CA PRO A 166 13.40 19.70 2.01
C PRO A 166 14.64 19.78 1.13
N PHE A 167 14.90 18.73 0.36
CA PHE A 167 15.94 18.75 -0.68
C PHE A 167 15.35 18.74 -2.08
N TYR A 168 15.99 19.48 -2.98
CA TYR A 168 15.77 19.40 -4.41
C TYR A 168 16.65 18.27 -4.98
N PRO A 169 16.08 17.26 -5.65
CA PRO A 169 16.85 16.20 -6.29
C PRO A 169 17.67 16.72 -7.48
#